data_AF-A0A6I3WU61-F1
#
_entry.id   AF-A0A6I3WU61-F1
#
_cell.length_a   1.000
_cell.length_b   1.000
_cell.length_c   1.000
_cell.angle_alpha   90.00
_cell.angle_beta   90.00
_cell.angle_gamma   90.00
#
_symmetry.space_group_name_H-M   'P 1'
#
loop_
_entity.id
_entity.type
_entity.pdbx_description
1 polymer ?
#
loop_
_entity_poly.entity_id
_entity_poly.type
_entity_poly.pdbx_seq_one_letter_code
_entity_poly.pdbx_strand_id
1 'polypeptide(L)'
;MSDEPTDEPTDEPTDELDEVLDTANPDIIETARQRYGKGGAALAAGMFGLDVALGNKVKPESVQIQEAPTKPVDVDTDGIQVPIDSTTSVSTPALARRAPIGVGKRKSRRS
;
A
#
# COMPACT_ATOMS: atom_id res chain seq x y z
N MET A 1 -28.95 -6.78 -53.14
CA MET A 1 -28.16 -6.10 -52.10
C MET A 1 -29.02 -6.12 -50.87
N SER A 2 -28.56 -6.82 -49.83
CA SER A 2 -29.25 -6.94 -48.55
C SER A 2 -28.46 -6.12 -47.55
N ASP A 3 -29.12 -5.21 -46.84
CA ASP A 3 -28.56 -4.63 -45.62
C ASP A 3 -29.22 -5.34 -44.43
N GLU A 4 -28.37 -5.94 -43.61
CA GLU A 4 -28.74 -6.66 -42.39
C GLU A 4 -28.34 -5.74 -41.22
N PRO A 5 -29.28 -5.29 -40.37
CA PRO A 5 -28.93 -4.44 -39.24
C PRO A 5 -28.19 -5.29 -38.20
N THR A 6 -26.88 -5.05 -38.09
CA THR A 6 -25.99 -5.67 -37.09
C THR A 6 -26.50 -5.41 -35.68
N ASP A 7 -26.52 -6.45 -34.84
CA ASP A 7 -26.76 -6.35 -33.40
C ASP A 7 -25.81 -5.30 -32.76
N GLU A 8 -26.37 -4.24 -32.17
CA GLU A 8 -25.62 -3.41 -31.23
C GLU A 8 -25.57 -4.14 -29.87
N PRO A 9 -24.38 -4.34 -29.27
CA PRO A 9 -24.31 -4.80 -27.90
C PRO A 9 -24.80 -3.70 -26.96
N THR A 10 -25.91 -3.95 -26.28
CA THR A 10 -26.36 -3.11 -25.16
C THR A 10 -25.36 -3.26 -24.01
N ASP A 11 -24.36 -2.37 -23.97
CA ASP A 11 -23.52 -2.17 -22.79
C ASP A 11 -24.39 -1.59 -21.65
N GLU A 12 -24.97 -2.47 -20.83
CA GLU A 12 -25.54 -2.06 -19.55
C GLU A 12 -24.39 -1.61 -18.63
N PRO A 13 -24.39 -0.34 -18.14
CA PRO A 13 -23.37 0.10 -17.20
C PRO A 13 -23.58 -0.59 -15.86
N THR A 14 -22.71 -1.54 -15.52
CA THR A 14 -22.67 -2.15 -14.19
C THR A 14 -22.26 -1.11 -13.15
N ASP A 15 -23.08 -0.92 -12.12
CA ASP A 15 -22.84 -0.04 -10.97
C ASP A 15 -21.67 -0.56 -10.08
N GLU A 16 -20.44 -0.51 -10.61
CA GLU A 16 -19.19 -0.79 -9.87
C GLU A 16 -18.46 0.51 -9.45
N LEU A 17 -19.21 1.60 -9.27
CA LEU A 17 -18.68 2.94 -8.95
C LEU A 17 -18.52 3.22 -7.43
N ASP A 18 -18.40 2.18 -6.61
CA ASP A 18 -18.22 2.30 -5.15
C ASP A 18 -16.74 2.34 -4.70
N GLU A 19 -15.78 2.34 -5.63
CA GLU A 19 -14.38 2.69 -5.31
C GLU A 19 -14.29 4.22 -5.10
N VAL A 20 -14.49 4.65 -3.84
CA VAL A 20 -14.42 6.07 -3.45
C VAL A 20 -13.07 6.67 -3.88
N LEU A 21 -13.13 7.50 -4.92
CA LEU A 21 -11.97 8.18 -5.50
C LEU A 21 -11.33 9.10 -4.45
N ASP A 22 -10.14 8.73 -3.96
CA ASP A 22 -9.37 9.50 -2.98
C ASP A 22 -8.73 10.73 -3.62
N THR A 23 -9.51 11.82 -3.72
CA THR A 23 -9.08 13.11 -4.29
C THR A 23 -7.96 13.79 -3.50
N ALA A 24 -7.67 13.34 -2.28
CA ALA A 24 -6.53 13.86 -1.51
C ALA A 24 -5.18 13.35 -2.03
N ASN A 25 -5.17 12.24 -2.78
CA ASN A 25 -3.95 11.69 -3.37
C ASN A 25 -3.55 12.49 -4.63
N PRO A 26 -2.35 13.10 -4.68
CA PRO A 26 -1.90 13.87 -5.85
C PRO A 26 -1.81 13.03 -7.14
N ASP A 27 -1.60 11.72 -7.02
CA ASP A 27 -1.40 10.81 -8.14
C ASP A 27 -2.72 10.17 -8.63
N ILE A 28 -3.88 10.66 -8.15
CA ILE A 28 -5.21 10.14 -8.53
C ILE A 28 -5.44 10.15 -10.05
N ILE A 29 -5.02 11.22 -10.74
CA ILE A 29 -5.23 11.38 -12.19
C ILE A 29 -4.37 10.36 -12.96
N GLU A 30 -3.14 10.10 -12.53
CA GLU A 30 -2.26 9.11 -13.15
C GLU A 30 -2.70 7.68 -12.85
N THR A 31 -3.11 7.39 -11.61
CA THR A 31 -3.70 6.11 -11.20
C THR A 31 -4.97 5.81 -12.00
N ALA A 32 -5.89 6.78 -12.13
CA ALA A 32 -7.10 6.65 -12.91
C ALA A 32 -6.80 6.50 -14.41
N ARG A 33 -5.75 7.16 -14.93
CA ARG A 33 -5.27 6.96 -16.30
C ARG A 33 -4.72 5.56 -16.55
N GLN A 34 -3.98 5.01 -15.59
CA GLN A 34 -3.38 3.69 -15.70
C GLN A 34 -4.43 2.57 -15.61
N ARG A 35 -5.43 2.72 -14.73
CA ARG A 35 -6.52 1.75 -14.55
C ARG A 35 -7.64 1.86 -15.60
N TYR A 36 -8.10 3.08 -15.90
CA TYR A 36 -9.34 3.33 -16.68
C TYR A 36 -9.12 4.23 -17.91
N GLY A 37 -7.85 4.43 -18.31
CA GLY A 37 -7.50 5.16 -19.52
C GLY A 37 -7.86 6.65 -19.49
N LYS A 38 -8.01 7.26 -20.67
CA LYS A 38 -8.25 8.71 -20.81
C LYS A 38 -9.58 9.18 -20.19
N GLY A 39 -10.60 8.31 -20.17
CA GLY A 39 -11.91 8.61 -19.60
C GLY A 39 -11.84 8.78 -18.08
N GLY A 40 -11.32 7.79 -17.37
CA GLY A 40 -11.14 7.87 -15.91
C GLY A 40 -10.18 8.99 -15.50
N ALA A 41 -9.13 9.24 -16.27
CA ALA A 41 -8.23 10.37 -16.04
C ALA A 41 -8.97 11.73 -16.08
N ALA A 42 -9.88 11.93 -17.04
CA ALA A 42 -10.66 13.15 -17.15
C ALA A 42 -11.68 13.30 -16.01
N LEU A 43 -12.31 12.20 -15.58
CA LEU A 43 -13.23 12.18 -14.44
C LEU A 43 -12.50 12.49 -13.13
N ALA A 44 -11.37 11.83 -12.88
CA ALA A 44 -10.52 12.09 -11.71
C ALA A 44 -10.02 13.54 -11.67
N ALA A 45 -9.60 14.10 -12.82
CA ALA A 45 -9.21 15.51 -12.91
C ALA A 45 -10.38 16.48 -12.63
N GLY A 46 -11.59 16.13 -13.05
CA GLY A 46 -12.80 16.88 -12.74
C GLY A 46 -13.13 16.88 -11.24
N MET A 47 -13.09 15.71 -10.60
CA MET A 47 -13.34 15.59 -9.15
C MET A 47 -12.25 16.28 -8.33
N PHE A 48 -10.97 16.10 -8.69
CA PHE A 48 -9.85 16.82 -8.07
C PHE A 48 -9.98 18.35 -8.22
N GLY A 49 -10.36 18.83 -9.41
CA GLY A 49 -10.61 20.25 -9.65
C GLY A 49 -11.76 20.82 -8.81
N LEU A 50 -12.82 20.05 -8.59
CA LEU A 50 -13.92 20.41 -7.68
C LEU A 50 -13.44 20.43 -6.21
N ASP A 51 -12.68 19.43 -5.77
CA ASP A 51 -12.18 19.34 -4.40
C ASP A 51 -11.28 20.54 -4.02
N VAL A 52 -10.40 20.93 -4.95
CA VAL A 52 -9.60 22.16 -4.86
C VAL A 52 -10.47 23.42 -4.85
N ALA A 53 -11.50 23.50 -5.71
CA ALA A 53 -12.39 24.66 -5.79
C ALA A 53 -13.28 24.84 -4.55
N LEU A 54 -13.71 23.74 -3.92
CA LEU A 54 -14.43 23.74 -2.64
C LEU A 54 -13.51 24.01 -1.44
N GLY A 55 -12.19 24.07 -1.65
CA GLY A 55 -11.22 24.47 -0.64
C GLY A 55 -10.91 23.39 0.40
N ASN A 56 -11.13 22.12 0.06
CA ASN A 56 -10.69 21.01 0.90
C ASN A 56 -9.16 21.02 0.95
N LYS A 57 -8.63 21.39 2.12
CA LYS A 57 -7.19 21.49 2.34
C LYS A 57 -6.63 20.09 2.42
N VAL A 58 -5.79 19.72 1.44
CA VAL A 58 -4.92 18.54 1.51
C VAL A 58 -4.26 18.53 2.89
N LYS A 59 -4.58 17.51 3.69
CA LYS A 59 -4.03 17.39 5.04
C LYS A 59 -2.54 17.09 4.87
N PRO A 60 -1.62 17.94 5.37
CA PRO A 60 -0.20 17.67 5.21
C PRO A 60 0.15 16.41 6.01
N GLU A 61 0.57 15.36 5.32
CA GLU A 61 1.08 14.16 5.98
C GLU A 61 2.35 14.52 6.76
N SER A 62 2.30 14.34 8.08
CA SER A 62 3.42 14.69 8.96
C SER A 62 4.57 13.70 8.75
N VAL A 63 5.75 14.17 8.36
CA VAL A 63 6.96 13.35 8.36
C VAL A 63 7.33 13.00 9.81
N GLN A 64 6.98 11.79 10.25
CA GLN A 64 7.24 11.32 11.61
C GLN A 64 8.66 10.77 11.72
N ILE A 65 9.61 11.63 12.10
CA ILE A 65 10.95 11.19 12.50
C ILE A 65 10.89 10.81 13.98
N GLN A 66 10.91 9.50 14.28
CA GLN A 66 10.88 8.99 15.64
C GLN A 66 12.30 8.57 16.08
N GLU A 67 12.94 9.39 16.93
CA GLU A 67 14.22 9.02 17.53
C GLU A 67 14.02 7.86 18.52
N ALA A 68 14.72 6.75 18.31
CA ALA A 68 14.70 5.60 19.22
C ALA A 68 15.79 5.77 20.30
N PRO A 69 15.44 5.93 21.60
CA PRO A 69 16.41 6.20 22.66
C PRO A 69 17.15 4.96 23.18
N THR A 70 17.07 3.83 22.46
CA THR A 70 17.53 2.51 22.90
C THR A 70 18.82 2.08 22.20
N LYS A 71 19.48 1.05 22.74
CA LYS A 71 20.64 0.42 22.09
C LYS A 71 20.19 -0.26 20.79
N PRO A 72 21.06 -0.33 19.75
CA PRO A 72 20.76 -1.10 18.55
C PRO A 72 20.52 -2.57 18.88
N VAL A 73 19.53 -3.17 18.22
CA VAL A 73 19.09 -4.56 18.37
C VAL A 73 19.68 -5.43 17.24
N ASP A 74 19.94 -6.71 17.51
CA ASP A 74 20.49 -7.63 16.51
C ASP A 74 19.38 -8.24 15.64
N VAL A 75 19.08 -7.57 14.53
CA VAL A 75 18.01 -7.96 13.59
C VAL A 75 18.23 -9.36 12.98
N ASP A 76 19.48 -9.83 12.88
CA ASP A 76 19.82 -11.18 12.39
C ASP A 76 19.52 -12.30 13.43
N THR A 77 19.13 -11.92 14.64
CA THR A 77 18.71 -12.81 15.73
C THR A 77 17.25 -12.60 16.10
N ASP A 78 16.85 -11.34 16.28
CA ASP A 78 15.58 -10.96 16.90
C ASP A 78 14.49 -10.62 15.87
N GLY A 79 14.87 -10.42 14.60
CA GLY A 79 13.98 -9.93 13.55
C GLY A 79 13.63 -8.45 13.74
N ILE A 80 12.48 -8.02 13.23
CA ILE A 80 11.95 -6.67 13.44
C ILE A 80 10.55 -6.79 14.03
N GLN A 81 10.31 -6.16 15.19
CA GLN A 81 8.99 -6.03 15.78
C GLN A 81 8.62 -4.55 15.90
N VAL A 82 7.48 -4.19 15.30
CA VAL A 82 6.89 -2.86 15.36
C VAL A 82 5.58 -2.97 16.14
N PRO A 83 5.54 -2.52 17.41
CA PRO A 83 4.29 -2.40 18.15
C PRO A 83 3.45 -1.28 17.52
N ILE A 84 2.18 -1.59 17.21
CA ILE A 84 1.20 -0.61 16.73
C ILE A 84 0.44 -0.04 17.93
N ASP A 85 0.09 -0.90 18.89
CA ASP A 85 -0.55 -0.54 20.15
C ASP A 85 -0.10 -1.49 21.29
N SER A 86 -0.75 -1.44 22.45
CA SER A 86 -0.42 -2.28 23.63
C SER A 86 -0.76 -3.77 23.49
N THR A 87 -1.48 -4.14 22.44
CA THR A 87 -1.99 -5.50 22.15
C THR A 87 -1.61 -6.00 20.75
N THR A 88 -1.31 -5.10 19.81
CA THR A 88 -1.03 -5.41 18.41
C THR A 88 0.40 -5.05 18.04
N SER A 89 1.13 -6.00 17.44
CA SER A 89 2.45 -5.74 16.85
C SER A 89 2.61 -6.47 15.53
N VAL A 90 3.21 -5.82 14.54
CA VAL A 90 3.71 -6.48 13.33
C VAL A 90 5.11 -7.00 13.62
N SER A 91 5.38 -8.26 13.29
CA SER A 91 6.69 -8.87 13.46
C SER A 91 7.12 -9.56 12.17
N THR A 92 8.35 -9.27 11.72
CA THR A 92 9.05 -10.06 10.72
C THR A 92 10.09 -10.92 11.45
N PRO A 93 10.07 -12.26 11.26
CA PRO A 93 11.01 -13.14 11.93
C PRO A 93 12.42 -12.96 11.38
N ALA A 94 13.43 -13.24 12.20
CA ALA A 94 14.83 -13.26 11.78
C ALA A 94 15.03 -14.20 10.57
N LEU A 95 15.74 -13.71 9.56
CA LEU A 95 16.03 -14.49 8.35
C LEU A 95 17.00 -15.64 8.66
N ALA A 96 16.93 -16.71 7.88
CA ALA A 96 17.80 -17.87 8.06
C ALA A 96 19.29 -17.47 7.97
N ARG A 97 20.00 -17.55 9.10
CA ARG A 97 21.41 -17.17 9.19
C ARG A 97 22.25 -17.91 8.16
N ARG A 98 22.89 -17.15 7.27
CA ARG A 98 23.91 -17.68 6.35
C ARG A 98 25.11 -18.19 7.16
N ALA A 99 25.80 -19.18 6.61
CA ALA A 99 26.79 -19.96 7.36
C ALA A 99 27.88 -19.08 8.00
N PRO A 100 28.02 -19.09 9.34
CA PRO A 100 29.09 -18.39 10.02
C PRO A 100 30.43 -19.10 9.82
N ILE A 101 31.51 -18.35 9.92
CA ILE A 101 32.90 -18.81 9.81
C ILE A 101 33.31 -19.41 11.20
N GLY A 102 33.25 -20.74 11.44
CA GLY A 102 33.06 -21.34 12.81
C GLY A 102 34.01 -22.46 13.39
N VAL A 103 33.70 -23.03 14.61
CA VAL A 103 34.52 -24.00 15.48
C VAL A 103 33.69 -24.82 16.58
N GLY A 104 34.23 -25.81 17.40
CA GLY A 104 33.52 -26.99 18.08
C GLY A 104 33.45 -27.32 19.66
N LYS A 105 33.14 -28.60 20.12
CA LYS A 105 32.32 -29.09 21.34
C LYS A 105 32.90 -29.91 22.59
N ARG A 106 32.15 -30.12 23.75
CA ARG A 106 31.93 -31.40 24.60
C ARG A 106 30.91 -31.41 25.85
N LYS A 107 30.86 -32.40 26.81
CA LYS A 107 29.62 -33.10 27.41
C LYS A 107 29.38 -33.27 28.99
N SER A 108 28.09 -33.45 29.41
CA SER A 108 27.47 -34.11 30.65
C SER A 108 27.08 -33.25 31.89
N ARG A 109 26.23 -33.62 32.90
CA ARG A 109 25.68 -34.91 33.48
C ARG A 109 24.11 -35.03 33.65
N ARG A 110 23.50 -35.04 34.87
CA ARG A 110 22.11 -35.41 35.33
C ARG A 110 21.97 -35.36 36.89
N SER A 111 20.80 -34.98 37.44
CA SER A 111 20.05 -35.73 38.48
C SER A 111 18.56 -35.55 38.27
#